data_AF-A0A453BSB2-F1
#
_entry.id   AF-A0A453BSB2-F1
#
_cell.length_a   1.000
_cell.length_b   1.000
_cell.length_c   1.000
_cell.angle_alpha   90.00
_cell.angle_beta   90.00
_cell.angle_gamma   90.00
#
_symmetry.space_group_name_H-M   'P 1'
#
loop_
_entity.id
_entity.type
_entity.pdbx_description
1 polymer ?
#
loop_
_entity_poly.entity_id
_entity_poly.type
_entity_poly.pdbx_seq_one_letter_code
_entity_poly.pdbx_strand_id
1 'polypeptide(L)'
;DKMRQCMSLGYSAKSQVANTIGQYGNGFKTSTMRLGADVLVFSRSRGKEGKRPTQSIGMLSYTFLRSTGKEDIVVPMIDYEKNGLNWTRKLRSTFADWNTSLQTIITWSPYGTEAELLEQFSSIKEQGTRVIIYNLWEDDQGDLELDFDADVNDIQLRGGNRDEKNIEMAKRFPNSKHFLTYRHSLRV
;
A
#
# COMPACT_ATOMS: atom_id res chain seq x y z
N ASP A 1 13.77 8.76 4.84
CA ASP A 1 13.35 8.88 6.26
C ASP A 1 11.85 8.88 6.43
N LYS A 2 11.12 9.76 5.72
CA LYS A 2 9.63 9.80 5.79
C LYS A 2 8.94 8.47 5.52
N MET A 3 9.46 7.66 4.59
CA MET A 3 8.92 6.32 4.34
C MET A 3 9.10 5.39 5.54
N ARG A 4 10.29 5.35 6.16
CA ARG A 4 10.55 4.54 7.36
C ARG A 4 9.64 4.94 8.50
N GLN A 5 9.52 6.25 8.73
CA GLN A 5 8.57 6.82 9.67
C GLN A 5 7.13 6.37 9.42
N CYS A 6 6.69 6.34 8.15
CA CYS A 6 5.37 5.81 7.79
C CYS A 6 5.22 4.31 8.08
N MET A 7 6.31 3.54 7.99
CA MET A 7 6.33 2.11 8.29
C MET A 7 6.52 1.79 9.79
N SER A 8 6.95 2.76 10.61
CA SER A 8 7.08 2.62 12.07
C SER A 8 5.82 3.01 12.81
N LEU A 9 5.43 2.26 13.86
CA LEU A 9 4.22 2.52 14.64
C LEU A 9 4.31 3.85 15.42
N GLY A 10 3.17 4.55 15.55
CA GLY A 10 3.05 5.74 16.40
C GLY A 10 3.73 7.03 15.89
N TYR A 11 4.38 7.01 14.72
CA TYR A 11 5.01 8.22 14.17
C TYR A 11 4.05 9.00 13.26
N SER A 12 3.75 10.24 13.64
CA SER A 12 3.15 11.23 12.73
C SER A 12 3.78 12.61 12.93
N ALA A 13 4.43 13.12 11.90
CA ALA A 13 4.89 14.52 11.86
C ALA A 13 3.73 15.52 11.70
N LYS A 14 2.49 15.03 11.56
CA LYS A 14 1.27 15.84 11.42
C LYS A 14 0.50 15.99 12.73
N SER A 15 0.94 15.33 13.80
CA SER A 15 0.31 15.37 15.13
C SER A 15 0.16 16.78 15.72
N GLN A 16 0.97 17.73 15.24
CA GLN A 16 0.99 19.12 15.68
C GLN A 16 0.55 20.09 14.57
N VAL A 17 0.02 19.59 13.45
CA VAL A 17 -0.40 20.40 12.31
C VAL A 17 -1.92 20.43 12.24
N ALA A 18 -2.49 21.61 12.56
CA ALA A 18 -3.91 21.86 12.42
C ALA A 18 -4.39 21.55 10.99
N ASN A 19 -5.64 21.07 10.86
CA ASN A 19 -6.28 20.71 9.58
C ASN A 19 -5.67 19.51 8.85
N THR A 20 -5.07 18.57 9.58
CA THR A 20 -4.64 17.28 9.01
C THR A 20 -5.39 16.11 9.66
N ILE A 21 -5.84 15.15 8.85
CA ILE A 21 -6.61 13.99 9.35
C ILE A 21 -5.70 12.99 10.09
N GLY A 22 -4.50 12.74 9.56
CA GLY A 22 -3.59 11.70 10.04
C GLY A 22 -2.80 12.08 11.30
N GLN A 23 -3.44 12.03 12.46
CA GLN A 23 -2.84 12.42 13.74
C GLN A 23 -2.04 11.30 14.41
N TYR A 24 -2.49 10.04 14.30
CA TYR A 24 -2.01 8.93 15.14
C TYR A 24 -0.83 8.12 14.60
N GLY A 25 -0.47 8.26 13.32
CA GLY A 25 0.65 7.49 12.73
C GLY A 25 0.40 6.00 12.48
N ASN A 26 -0.84 5.52 12.68
CA ASN A 26 -1.21 4.11 12.58
C ASN A 26 -2.07 3.75 11.36
N GLY A 27 -2.83 4.71 10.82
CA GLY A 27 -3.86 4.44 9.81
C GLY A 27 -3.38 3.66 8.59
N PHE A 28 -2.18 3.98 8.07
CA PHE A 28 -1.60 3.22 6.96
C PHE A 28 -1.48 1.73 7.28
N LYS A 29 -0.90 1.37 8.42
CA LYS A 29 -0.61 -0.01 8.80
C LYS A 29 -1.89 -0.76 9.11
N THR A 30 -2.76 -0.17 9.93
CA THR A 30 -4.03 -0.80 10.32
C THR A 30 -4.93 -1.04 9.13
N SER A 31 -5.05 -0.06 8.21
CA SER A 31 -5.92 -0.20 7.05
C SER A 31 -5.35 -1.15 5.99
N THR A 32 -4.04 -1.10 5.71
CA THR A 32 -3.44 -2.03 4.74
C THR A 32 -3.50 -3.47 5.23
N MET A 33 -3.16 -3.71 6.51
CA MET A 33 -3.25 -5.05 7.11
C MET A 33 -4.70 -5.55 7.28
N ARG A 34 -5.70 -4.65 7.27
CA ARG A 34 -7.11 -5.05 7.22
C ARG A 34 -7.56 -5.50 5.83
N LEU A 35 -6.92 -5.01 4.77
CA LEU A 35 -7.30 -5.33 3.39
C LEU A 35 -6.58 -6.57 2.86
N GLY A 36 -5.31 -6.77 3.23
CA GLY A 36 -4.57 -7.97 2.86
C GLY A 36 -3.40 -8.23 3.80
N ALA A 37 -2.82 -9.42 3.67
CA ALA A 37 -1.70 -9.86 4.48
C ALA A 37 -0.41 -9.07 4.17
N ASP A 38 -0.27 -8.59 2.94
CA ASP A 38 0.99 -8.04 2.46
C ASP A 38 0.80 -6.74 1.67
N VAL A 39 1.70 -5.78 1.87
CA VAL A 39 1.70 -4.49 1.18
C VAL A 39 3.11 -4.09 0.75
N LEU A 40 3.18 -3.59 -0.48
CA LEU A 40 4.35 -2.98 -1.06
C LEU A 40 4.08 -1.51 -1.35
N VAL A 41 4.99 -0.64 -0.90
CA VAL A 41 4.89 0.80 -1.10
C VAL A 41 6.04 1.26 -1.96
N PHE A 42 5.71 2.00 -3.01
CA PHE A 42 6.66 2.72 -3.85
C PHE A 42 6.46 4.20 -3.60
N SER A 43 7.53 4.93 -3.29
CA SER A 43 7.44 6.37 -3.10
C SER A 43 8.58 7.07 -3.81
N ARG A 44 8.26 8.11 -4.59
CA ARG A 44 9.22 9.00 -5.22
C ARG A 44 9.08 10.40 -4.64
N SER A 45 10.22 11.00 -4.34
CA SER A 45 10.33 12.35 -3.80
C SER A 45 11.28 13.16 -4.68
N ARG A 46 10.90 14.40 -5.01
CA ARG A 46 11.76 15.36 -5.71
C ARG A 46 13.00 15.78 -4.89
N GLY A 47 13.04 15.44 -3.60
CA GLY A 47 13.99 16.03 -2.66
C GLY A 47 13.52 17.42 -2.21
N LYS A 48 14.06 17.90 -1.10
CA LYS A 48 13.86 19.27 -0.58
C LYS A 48 15.21 19.85 -0.21
N GLU A 49 15.36 21.17 -0.30
CA GLU A 49 16.52 21.91 0.25
C GLU A 49 17.87 21.33 -0.21
N GLY A 50 18.08 21.24 -1.53
CA GLY A 50 19.34 20.75 -2.10
C GLY A 50 19.54 19.23 -2.05
N LYS A 51 18.61 18.46 -1.48
CA LYS A 51 18.66 16.99 -1.53
C LYS A 51 18.26 16.48 -2.90
N ARG A 52 18.98 15.46 -3.38
CA ARG A 52 18.68 14.76 -4.62
C ARG A 52 17.30 14.08 -4.57
N PRO A 53 16.62 13.93 -5.72
CA PRO A 53 15.44 13.08 -5.82
C PRO A 53 15.75 11.66 -5.33
N THR A 54 14.79 11.06 -4.63
CA THR A 54 14.90 9.70 -4.11
C THR A 54 13.68 8.89 -4.50
N GLN A 55 13.86 7.60 -4.69
CA GLN A 55 12.75 6.66 -4.77
C GLN A 55 13.01 5.48 -3.86
N SER A 56 11.99 5.04 -3.15
CA SER A 56 12.10 4.06 -2.08
C SER A 56 11.01 3.01 -2.23
N ILE A 57 11.37 1.75 -1.96
CA ILE A 57 10.48 0.61 -1.95
C ILE A 57 10.53 0.02 -0.54
N GLY A 58 9.37 -0.25 0.05
CA GLY A 58 9.27 -0.83 1.38
C GLY A 58 8.10 -1.78 1.47
N MET A 59 8.29 -2.86 2.22
CA MET A 59 7.34 -3.96 2.32
C MET A 59 6.94 -4.18 3.77
N LEU A 60 5.64 -4.25 4.03
CA LEU A 60 5.10 -4.84 5.26
C LEU A 60 4.43 -6.15 4.83
N SER A 61 4.96 -7.27 5.29
CA SER A 61 4.48 -8.58 4.86
C SER A 61 4.26 -9.47 6.07
N TYR A 62 2.98 -9.75 6.35
CA TYR A 62 2.60 -10.74 7.36
C TYR A 62 3.11 -12.12 6.96
N THR A 63 3.01 -12.45 5.66
CA THR A 63 3.43 -13.75 5.12
C THR A 63 4.91 -13.99 5.35
N PHE A 64 5.78 -13.03 4.98
CA PHE A 64 7.21 -13.09 5.26
C PHE A 64 7.52 -13.31 6.75
N LEU A 65 6.92 -12.51 7.63
CA LEU A 65 7.22 -12.57 9.06
C LEU A 65 6.79 -13.90 9.67
N ARG A 66 5.59 -14.39 9.31
CA ARG A 66 5.08 -15.68 9.79
C ARG A 66 5.88 -16.86 9.24
N SER A 67 6.10 -16.91 7.93
CA SER A 67 6.80 -18.02 7.29
C SER A 67 8.26 -18.13 7.72
N THR A 68 8.89 -17.03 8.12
CA THR A 68 10.27 -17.04 8.63
C THR A 68 10.37 -17.03 10.16
N GLY A 69 9.24 -17.16 10.87
CA GLY A 69 9.21 -17.26 12.33
C GLY A 69 9.77 -16.04 13.06
N LYS A 70 9.63 -14.83 12.49
CA LYS A 70 10.17 -13.61 13.09
C LYS A 70 9.33 -13.20 14.31
N GLU A 71 9.99 -13.01 15.44
CA GLU A 71 9.38 -12.48 16.67
C GLU A 71 9.26 -10.95 16.64
N ASP A 72 10.21 -10.29 15.97
CA ASP A 72 10.22 -8.84 15.78
C ASP A 72 9.71 -8.41 14.40
N ILE A 73 9.10 -7.23 14.34
CA ILE A 73 8.66 -6.62 13.08
C ILE A 73 9.88 -6.15 12.28
N VAL A 74 10.19 -6.88 11.21
CA VAL A 74 11.22 -6.51 10.22
C VAL A 74 10.54 -5.91 8.99
N VAL A 75 11.00 -4.72 8.57
CA VAL A 75 10.48 -4.01 7.40
C VAL A 75 11.58 -3.88 6.34
N PRO A 76 11.63 -4.78 5.34
CA PRO A 76 12.54 -4.66 4.21
C PRO A 76 12.30 -3.35 3.46
N MET A 77 13.38 -2.60 3.24
CA MET A 77 13.30 -1.32 2.54
C MET A 77 14.58 -0.99 1.80
N ILE A 78 14.43 -0.66 0.53
CA ILE A 78 15.52 -0.22 -0.35
C ILE A 78 15.26 1.20 -0.83
N ASP A 79 16.34 1.95 -0.99
CA ASP A 79 16.32 3.32 -1.47
C ASP A 79 17.23 3.48 -2.67
N TYR A 80 16.83 4.36 -3.58
CA TYR A 80 17.62 4.84 -4.70
C TYR A 80 17.67 6.37 -4.64
N GLU A 81 18.77 6.93 -5.12
CA GLU A 81 18.94 8.36 -5.32
C GLU A 81 19.33 8.69 -6.75
N LYS A 82 18.81 9.80 -7.25
CA LYS A 82 19.07 10.25 -8.62
C LYS A 82 20.43 10.95 -8.68
N ASN A 83 21.34 10.43 -9.49
CA ASN A 83 22.65 11.01 -9.79
C ASN A 83 22.73 11.34 -11.29
N GLY A 84 22.59 12.63 -11.62
CA GLY A 84 22.41 13.07 -13.00
C GLY A 84 21.12 12.51 -13.61
N LEU A 85 21.26 11.75 -14.69
CA LEU A 85 20.14 11.09 -15.37
C LEU A 85 19.80 9.71 -14.79
N ASN A 86 20.70 9.11 -14.01
CA ASN A 86 20.60 7.71 -13.58
C ASN A 86 20.15 7.59 -12.11
N TRP A 87 19.45 6.50 -11.80
CA TRP A 87 19.16 6.11 -10.42
C TRP A 87 20.26 5.19 -9.91
N THR A 88 20.76 5.49 -8.71
CA THR A 88 21.81 4.70 -8.05
C THR A 88 21.31 4.21 -6.70
N ARG A 89 21.78 3.03 -6.27
CA ARG A 89 21.39 2.45 -4.97
C ARG A 89 21.88 3.37 -3.85
N LYS A 90 20.96 3.75 -2.98
CA LYS A 90 21.27 4.57 -1.80
C LYS A 90 21.45 3.65 -0.60
N LEU A 91 22.70 3.43 -0.22
CA LEU A 91 23.03 2.65 0.97
C LEU A 91 22.72 3.47 2.23
N ARG A 92 22.05 2.84 3.20
CA ARG A 92 21.78 3.44 4.50
C ARG A 92 22.63 2.84 5.61
N SER A 93 22.89 1.55 5.53
CA SER A 93 23.80 0.81 6.39
C SER A 93 24.87 0.16 5.52
N THR A 94 24.83 -1.14 5.31
CA THR A 94 25.78 -1.87 4.47
C THR A 94 25.17 -2.25 3.12
N PHE A 95 26.03 -2.58 2.15
CA PHE A 95 25.59 -3.16 0.88
C PHE A 95 24.89 -4.52 1.09
N ALA A 96 25.35 -5.30 2.07
CA ALA A 96 24.75 -6.58 2.42
C ALA A 96 23.31 -6.40 2.92
N ASP A 97 23.04 -5.44 3.80
CA ASP A 97 21.68 -5.17 4.30
C ASP A 97 20.73 -4.72 3.19
N TRP A 98 21.24 -3.87 2.28
CA TRP A 98 20.48 -3.42 1.12
C TRP A 98 20.14 -4.61 0.22
N ASN A 99 21.11 -5.48 -0.05
CA ASN A 99 20.90 -6.68 -0.86
C ASN A 99 19.93 -7.66 -0.20
N THR A 100 20.07 -7.92 1.10
CA THR A 100 19.13 -8.76 1.86
C THR A 100 17.71 -8.22 1.81
N SER A 101 17.56 -6.88 1.92
CA SER A 101 16.25 -6.23 1.78
C SER A 101 15.67 -6.40 0.38
N LEU A 102 16.48 -6.20 -0.67
CA LEU A 102 16.05 -6.45 -2.05
C LEU A 102 15.63 -7.91 -2.24
N GLN A 103 16.46 -8.87 -1.80
CA GLN A 103 16.18 -10.30 -1.92
C GLN A 103 14.89 -10.69 -1.22
N THR A 104 14.65 -10.12 -0.03
CA THR A 104 13.40 -10.35 0.70
C THR A 104 12.20 -9.79 -0.06
N ILE A 105 12.32 -8.56 -0.59
CA ILE A 105 11.23 -7.95 -1.39
C ILE A 105 10.93 -8.80 -2.63
N ILE A 106 11.93 -9.22 -3.41
CA ILE A 106 11.67 -10.00 -4.63
C ILE A 106 11.15 -11.41 -4.34
N THR A 107 11.49 -11.99 -3.18
CA THR A 107 11.04 -13.34 -2.80
C THR A 107 9.58 -13.34 -2.35
N TRP A 108 9.16 -12.29 -1.63
CA TRP A 108 7.85 -12.27 -0.94
C TRP A 108 6.85 -11.31 -1.57
N SER A 109 7.23 -10.55 -2.60
CA SER A 109 6.32 -9.66 -3.33
C SER A 109 5.89 -10.26 -4.68
N PRO A 110 4.87 -9.68 -5.34
CA PRO A 110 4.46 -10.10 -6.69
C PRO A 110 5.48 -9.81 -7.80
N TYR A 111 6.64 -9.22 -7.49
CA TYR A 111 7.67 -8.84 -8.44
C TYR A 111 8.95 -9.64 -8.15
N GLY A 112 9.32 -10.53 -9.06
CA GLY A 112 10.44 -11.46 -8.90
C GLY A 112 11.81 -10.84 -9.21
N THR A 113 11.86 -9.62 -9.76
CA THR A 113 13.12 -8.97 -10.14
C THR A 113 13.21 -7.49 -9.73
N GLU A 114 14.44 -6.98 -9.61
CA GLU A 114 14.69 -5.54 -9.40
C GLU A 114 14.12 -4.70 -10.56
N ALA A 115 14.15 -5.21 -11.79
CA ALA A 115 13.63 -4.50 -12.95
C ALA A 115 12.11 -4.31 -12.88
N GLU A 116 11.36 -5.36 -12.54
CA GLU A 116 9.89 -5.30 -12.37
C GLU A 116 9.47 -4.35 -11.24
N LEU A 117 10.24 -4.33 -10.13
CA LEU A 117 10.06 -3.37 -9.05
C LEU A 117 10.29 -1.93 -9.54
N LEU A 118 11.35 -1.70 -10.32
CA LEU A 118 11.66 -0.37 -10.85
C LEU A 118 10.64 0.10 -11.88
N GLU A 119 10.04 -0.82 -12.64
CA GLU A 119 8.96 -0.52 -13.59
C GLU A 119 7.73 0.10 -12.90
N GLN A 120 7.45 -0.25 -11.66
CA GLN A 120 6.33 0.34 -10.91
C GLN A 120 6.47 1.85 -10.68
N PHE A 121 7.69 2.40 -10.81
CA PHE A 121 7.90 3.85 -10.76
C PHE A 121 7.61 4.56 -12.08
N SER A 122 7.35 3.85 -13.19
CA SER A 122 6.99 4.47 -14.48
C SER A 122 5.68 5.27 -14.39
N SER A 123 4.73 4.79 -13.59
CA SER A 123 3.44 5.45 -13.35
C SER A 123 3.54 6.63 -12.38
N ILE A 124 4.65 6.74 -11.64
CA ILE A 124 4.91 7.83 -10.70
C ILE A 124 5.74 8.88 -11.45
N LYS A 125 5.26 10.11 -11.54
CA LYS A 125 5.99 11.22 -12.18
C LYS A 125 7.20 11.63 -11.32
N GLU A 126 7.36 12.91 -11.02
CA GLU A 126 8.51 13.39 -10.25
C GLU A 126 8.34 13.20 -8.73
N GLN A 127 7.10 13.15 -8.25
CA GLN A 127 6.75 12.87 -6.87
C GLN A 127 5.43 12.09 -6.81
N GLY A 128 5.34 11.15 -5.88
CA GLY A 128 4.11 10.40 -5.63
C GLY A 128 4.35 9.15 -4.81
N THR A 129 3.27 8.46 -4.47
CA THR A 129 3.31 7.19 -3.77
C THR A 129 2.32 6.24 -4.43
N ARG A 130 2.74 5.01 -4.68
CA ARG A 130 1.90 3.90 -5.13
C ARG A 130 1.93 2.83 -4.05
N VAL A 131 0.75 2.36 -3.66
CA VAL A 131 0.58 1.30 -2.66
C VAL A 131 -0.05 0.11 -3.36
N ILE A 132 0.52 -1.07 -3.16
CA ILE A 132 0.04 -2.32 -3.73
C ILE A 132 -0.22 -3.27 -2.58
N ILE A 133 -1.48 -3.60 -2.36
CA ILE A 133 -1.91 -4.57 -1.35
C ILE A 133 -2.22 -5.86 -2.10
N TYR A 134 -1.68 -6.97 -1.61
CA TYR A 134 -1.82 -8.30 -2.21
C TYR A 134 -2.00 -9.33 -1.10
N ASN A 135 -2.37 -10.56 -1.50
CA ASN A 135 -2.87 -11.58 -0.58
C ASN A 135 -4.03 -11.00 0.24
N LEU A 136 -5.05 -10.51 -0.49
CA LEU A 136 -6.27 -9.94 0.08
C LEU A 136 -6.97 -11.00 0.93
N TRP A 137 -7.66 -10.55 1.98
CA TRP A 137 -8.36 -11.49 2.86
C TRP A 137 -9.57 -12.14 2.17
N GLU A 138 -9.68 -13.43 2.41
CA GLU A 138 -10.81 -14.27 2.02
C GLU A 138 -11.71 -14.51 3.24
N ASP A 139 -12.98 -14.77 2.99
CA ASP A 139 -13.93 -15.22 4.00
C ASP A 139 -13.81 -16.72 4.29
N ASP A 140 -14.68 -17.25 5.16
CA ASP A 140 -14.68 -18.66 5.54
C ASP A 140 -15.00 -19.61 4.36
N GLN A 141 -15.49 -19.09 3.24
CA GLN A 141 -15.81 -19.83 2.02
C GLN A 141 -14.65 -19.80 1.01
N GLY A 142 -13.59 -19.03 1.30
CA GLY A 142 -12.45 -18.84 0.41
C GLY A 142 -12.69 -17.75 -0.65
N ASP A 143 -13.76 -16.97 -0.52
CA ASP A 143 -14.06 -15.87 -1.44
C ASP A 143 -13.48 -14.54 -0.92
N LEU A 144 -12.96 -13.72 -1.83
CA LEU A 144 -12.50 -12.38 -1.46
C LEU A 144 -13.63 -11.55 -0.86
N GLU A 145 -13.35 -10.79 0.21
CA GLU A 145 -14.34 -9.86 0.78
C GLU A 145 -14.74 -8.75 -0.23
N LEU A 146 -13.84 -8.42 -1.16
CA LEU A 146 -14.04 -7.42 -2.19
C LEU A 146 -14.41 -8.07 -3.53
N ASP A 147 -15.47 -7.55 -4.14
CA ASP A 147 -15.93 -7.91 -5.47
C ASP A 147 -15.35 -6.95 -6.51
N PHE A 148 -14.56 -7.49 -7.43
CA PHE A 148 -13.98 -6.76 -8.56
C PHE A 148 -14.68 -7.08 -9.89
N ASP A 149 -15.60 -8.06 -9.91
CA ASP A 149 -16.15 -8.63 -11.14
C ASP A 149 -17.55 -8.11 -11.46
N ALA A 150 -18.35 -7.79 -10.43
CA ALA A 150 -19.75 -7.37 -10.62
C ALA A 150 -19.90 -6.04 -11.39
N ASP A 151 -18.95 -5.12 -11.26
CA ASP A 151 -18.90 -3.87 -12.02
C ASP A 151 -17.44 -3.49 -12.27
N VAL A 152 -17.02 -3.46 -13.55
CA VAL A 152 -15.65 -3.13 -13.98
C VAL A 152 -15.20 -1.73 -13.52
N ASN A 153 -16.13 -0.86 -13.15
CA ASN A 153 -15.86 0.49 -12.70
C ASN A 153 -15.93 0.62 -11.16
N ASP A 154 -16.29 -0.41 -10.40
CA ASP A 154 -16.52 -0.30 -8.96
C ASP A 154 -15.79 -1.38 -8.18
N ILE A 155 -15.57 -1.12 -6.88
CA ILE A 155 -15.12 -2.15 -5.93
C ILE A 155 -16.23 -2.26 -4.91
N GLN A 156 -16.81 -3.46 -4.82
CA GLN A 156 -17.99 -3.71 -4.00
C GLN A 156 -17.70 -4.70 -2.88
N LEU A 157 -18.56 -4.78 -1.87
CA LEU A 157 -18.47 -5.84 -0.86
C LEU A 157 -19.14 -7.13 -1.37
N ARG A 158 -18.54 -8.28 -1.05
CA ARG A 158 -19.19 -9.60 -1.18
C ARG A 158 -19.93 -9.99 0.11
N GLY A 159 -20.83 -10.96 -0.01
CA GLY A 159 -21.47 -11.62 1.14
C GLY A 159 -22.52 -10.78 1.89
N GLY A 160 -22.70 -11.07 3.18
CA GLY A 160 -23.82 -10.59 4.01
C GLY A 160 -23.92 -9.07 4.22
N ASN A 161 -22.93 -8.29 3.79
CA ASN A 161 -23.00 -6.83 3.77
C ASN A 161 -23.65 -6.26 2.50
N ARG A 162 -23.91 -7.11 1.50
CA ARG A 162 -24.57 -6.78 0.24
C ARG A 162 -26.09 -6.84 0.41
N ASP A 163 -26.71 -5.70 0.68
CA ASP A 163 -28.17 -5.62 0.77
C ASP A 163 -28.80 -5.57 -0.65
N GLU A 164 -29.21 -6.73 -1.15
CA GLU A 164 -29.83 -6.87 -2.47
C GLU A 164 -31.07 -5.99 -2.65
N LYS A 165 -31.85 -5.77 -1.59
CA LYS A 165 -33.03 -4.90 -1.65
C LYS A 165 -32.62 -3.47 -1.90
N ASN A 166 -31.57 -2.98 -1.23
CA ASN A 166 -31.07 -1.63 -1.46
C ASN A 166 -30.50 -1.47 -2.87
N ILE A 167 -29.84 -2.49 -3.40
CA ILE A 167 -29.34 -2.49 -4.80
C ILE A 167 -30.50 -2.41 -5.78
N GLU A 168 -31.57 -3.18 -5.57
CA GLU A 168 -32.75 -3.14 -6.42
C GLU A 168 -33.49 -1.78 -6.31
N MET A 169 -33.63 -1.26 -5.10
CA MET A 169 -34.19 0.07 -4.86
C MET A 169 -33.35 1.16 -5.53
N ALA A 170 -32.03 1.04 -5.54
CA ALA A 170 -31.15 2.00 -6.20
C ALA A 170 -31.32 2.01 -7.74
N LYS A 171 -31.69 0.87 -8.34
CA LYS A 171 -32.07 0.80 -9.77
C LYS A 171 -33.40 1.48 -10.03
N ARG A 172 -34.38 1.34 -9.12
CA ARG A 172 -35.71 1.95 -9.23
C ARG A 172 -35.71 3.46 -8.91
N PHE A 173 -34.85 3.89 -7.99
CA PHE A 173 -34.75 5.27 -7.51
C PHE A 173 -33.30 5.79 -7.65
N PRO A 174 -32.87 6.15 -8.86
CA PRO A 174 -31.49 6.60 -9.11
C PRO A 174 -31.05 7.78 -8.23
N ASN A 175 -31.98 8.69 -7.91
CA ASN A 175 -31.73 9.85 -7.04
C ASN A 175 -31.37 9.47 -5.60
N SER A 176 -31.73 8.26 -5.16
CA SER A 176 -31.44 7.73 -3.82
C SER A 176 -30.31 6.71 -3.80
N LYS A 177 -29.67 6.44 -4.96
CA LYS A 177 -28.59 5.45 -5.09
C LYS A 177 -27.51 5.65 -4.03
N HIS A 178 -27.09 6.89 -3.79
CA HIS A 178 -26.04 7.16 -2.81
C HIS A 178 -26.38 6.63 -1.42
N PHE A 179 -27.56 6.99 -0.90
CA PHE A 179 -28.02 6.53 0.40
C PHE A 179 -28.22 5.01 0.48
N LEU A 180 -28.61 4.38 -0.63
CA LEU A 180 -28.91 2.96 -0.66
C LEU A 180 -27.67 2.08 -0.77
N THR A 181 -26.61 2.55 -1.45
CA THR A 181 -25.45 1.70 -1.77
C THR A 181 -24.11 2.17 -1.18
N TYR A 182 -24.05 3.26 -0.40
CA TYR A 182 -22.77 3.77 0.15
C TYR A 182 -22.02 2.78 1.05
N ARG A 183 -22.72 1.80 1.65
CA ARG A 183 -22.09 0.73 2.45
C ARG A 183 -21.53 -0.40 1.61
N HIS A 184 -21.97 -0.50 0.36
CA HIS A 184 -21.70 -1.61 -0.55
C HIS A 184 -20.70 -1.24 -1.65
N SER A 185 -20.80 -0.03 -2.18
CA SER A 185 -20.08 0.44 -3.39
C SER A 185 -19.06 1.50 -3.03
N LEU A 186 -17.79 1.29 -3.37
CA LEU A 186 -16.73 2.27 -3.13
C LEU A 186 -16.87 3.55 -3.96
N ARG A 187 -17.49 3.48 -5.14
CA ARG A 187 -17.66 4.62 -6.05
C ARG A 187 -18.69 5.66 -5.57
N VAL A 188 -19.54 5.28 -4.61
CA VAL A 188 -20.71 6.05 -4.17
C VAL A 188 -20.38 6.89 -2.97
#